data_AF-M2Q1Z1-F1
#
_entry.id   AF-M2Q1Z1-F1
#
_cell.length_a   1.000
_cell.length_b   1.000
_cell.length_c   1.000
_cell.angle_alpha   90.00
_cell.angle_beta   90.00
_cell.angle_gamma   90.00
#
_symmetry.space_group_name_H-M   'P 1'
#
loop_
_entity.id
_entity.type
_entity.pdbx_description
1 polymer ?
#
loop_
_entity_poly.entity_id
_entity_poly.type
_entity_poly.pdbx_seq_one_letter_code
_entity_poly.pdbx_strand_id
1 'polypeptide(L)'
;MSSHIPISQVDPTAPTPQNTPLTHAPIAQGLSRPTVPDITEDNEPEEEEEPILGSAIQHAMLGLVQGKLADLVGKSSGYIESLPVEVKRSVEALKAVQVKQIELQNQYKRECLELERKYLELQKPLHDRRQAIVSGAAPPTPEEIAAGEAQSQKDDPEYAPLPADS
;
A
#
# COMPACT_ATOMS: atom_id res chain seq x y z
N MET A 1 39.52 -39.16 -3.81
CA MET A 1 39.58 -37.88 -4.56
C MET A 1 38.23 -37.18 -4.39
N SER A 2 37.97 -36.58 -3.23
CA SER A 2 36.73 -35.82 -3.00
C SER A 2 36.94 -34.38 -3.43
N SER A 3 36.22 -33.98 -4.47
CA SER A 3 36.16 -32.64 -5.03
C SER A 3 35.61 -31.63 -4.02
N HIS A 4 36.40 -30.60 -3.75
CA HIS A 4 36.02 -29.39 -3.03
C HIS A 4 35.14 -28.51 -3.94
N ILE A 5 33.95 -28.13 -3.50
CA ILE A 5 33.11 -27.12 -4.17
C ILE A 5 33.19 -25.84 -3.32
N PRO A 6 33.74 -24.73 -3.84
CA PRO A 6 33.69 -23.46 -3.14
C PRO A 6 32.28 -22.87 -3.24
N ILE A 7 31.58 -22.73 -2.11
CA ILE A 7 30.30 -22.02 -2.03
C ILE A 7 30.62 -20.52 -2.01
N SER A 8 30.44 -19.88 -3.17
CA SER A 8 30.53 -18.44 -3.33
C SER A 8 29.39 -17.74 -2.57
N GLN A 9 29.74 -16.58 -2.05
CA GLN A 9 28.96 -15.61 -1.26
C GLN A 9 27.46 -15.53 -1.60
N VAL A 10 26.63 -15.50 -0.56
CA VAL A 10 25.17 -15.32 -0.66
C VAL A 10 24.86 -13.86 -0.31
N ASP A 11 24.37 -13.11 -1.29
CA ASP A 11 23.82 -11.75 -1.15
C ASP A 11 22.58 -11.75 -0.22
N PRO A 12 22.50 -10.92 0.83
CA PRO A 12 21.42 -10.96 1.82
C PRO A 12 20.23 -10.06 1.45
N THR A 13 19.80 -10.08 0.18
CA THR A 13 18.55 -9.41 -0.22
C THR A 13 17.56 -10.43 -0.75
N ALA A 14 16.47 -10.63 -0.02
CA ALA A 14 15.38 -11.53 -0.40
C ALA A 14 14.81 -11.15 -1.77
N PRO A 15 14.59 -12.10 -2.69
CA PRO A 15 14.08 -11.81 -4.02
C PRO A 15 12.60 -11.47 -3.93
N THR A 16 12.26 -10.18 -3.88
CA THR A 16 10.92 -9.72 -4.20
C THR A 16 10.60 -10.08 -5.66
N PRO A 17 9.34 -10.38 -6.03
CA PRO A 17 8.98 -10.62 -7.43
C PRO A 17 9.30 -9.38 -8.27
N GLN A 18 10.37 -9.50 -9.06
CA GLN A 18 10.95 -8.45 -9.89
C GLN A 18 10.02 -8.13 -11.07
N ASN A 19 9.18 -7.10 -10.95
CA ASN A 19 8.43 -6.52 -12.06
C ASN A 19 9.05 -5.22 -12.61
N THR A 20 10.24 -4.87 -12.14
CA THR A 20 11.05 -3.76 -12.64
C THR A 20 12.21 -4.33 -13.45
N PRO A 21 12.37 -3.98 -14.74
CA PRO A 21 13.47 -4.53 -15.55
C PRO A 21 14.82 -4.26 -14.87
N LEU A 22 15.70 -5.26 -14.87
CA LEU A 22 17.08 -5.18 -14.36
C LEU A 22 17.93 -4.12 -15.08
N THR A 23 17.44 -3.62 -16.21
CA THR A 23 18.02 -2.52 -16.96
C THR A 23 17.16 -1.28 -16.80
N HIS A 24 17.75 -0.18 -16.30
CA HIS A 24 17.13 1.13 -16.46
C HIS A 24 16.87 1.35 -17.95
N ALA A 25 15.63 1.67 -18.32
CA ALA A 25 15.34 2.15 -19.68
C ALA A 25 16.26 3.36 -19.95
N PRO A 26 16.84 3.51 -21.16
CA PRO A 26 17.71 4.62 -21.49
C PRO A 26 16.89 5.89 -21.70
N ILE A 27 16.14 6.33 -20.69
CA ILE A 27 15.33 7.55 -20.73
C ILE A 27 16.25 8.79 -20.69
N ALA A 28 17.53 8.63 -20.32
CA ALA A 28 18.53 9.70 -20.33
C ALA A 28 19.21 9.93 -21.69
N GLN A 29 19.06 9.03 -22.68
CA GLN A 29 19.59 9.27 -24.02
C GLN A 29 18.66 10.19 -24.81
N GLY A 30 18.76 11.49 -24.55
CA GLY A 30 18.12 12.53 -25.37
C GLY A 30 17.45 13.66 -24.59
N LEU A 31 17.33 13.58 -23.27
CA LEU A 31 16.87 14.73 -22.48
C LEU A 31 18.05 15.66 -22.19
N SER A 32 18.13 16.75 -22.95
CA SER A 32 18.95 17.89 -22.58
C SER A 32 18.45 18.43 -21.24
N ARG A 33 19.36 18.54 -20.26
CA ARG A 33 19.11 19.22 -18.98
C ARG A 33 18.50 20.61 -19.30
N PRO A 34 17.33 20.97 -18.75
CA PRO A 34 16.75 22.29 -18.98
C PRO A 34 17.76 23.37 -18.59
N THR A 35 18.10 24.24 -19.54
CA THR A 35 19.05 25.35 -19.37
C THR A 35 18.39 26.62 -18.85
N VAL A 36 17.19 26.51 -18.28
CA VAL A 36 16.49 27.67 -17.72
C VAL A 36 17.11 27.96 -16.35
N PRO A 37 17.69 29.16 -16.12
CA PRO A 37 18.19 29.54 -14.82
C PRO A 37 17.04 29.60 -13.79
N ASP A 38 17.37 29.33 -12.52
CA ASP A 38 16.42 29.47 -11.42
C ASP A 38 15.92 30.93 -11.36
N ILE A 39 14.60 31.10 -11.31
CA ILE A 39 13.96 32.41 -11.23
C ILE A 39 14.09 32.90 -9.78
N THR A 40 14.73 34.05 -9.57
CA THR A 40 14.79 34.73 -8.28
C THR A 40 13.46 35.45 -8.00
N GLU A 41 12.88 35.16 -6.83
CA GLU A 41 11.62 35.67 -6.28
C GLU A 41 11.71 37.13 -5.81
N ASP A 42 12.30 38.04 -6.61
CA ASP A 42 12.48 39.44 -6.17
C ASP A 42 12.27 40.48 -7.28
N ASN A 43 11.55 40.10 -8.34
CA ASN A 43 11.08 41.06 -9.33
C ASN A 43 9.73 40.59 -9.90
N GLU A 44 8.70 40.63 -9.06
CA GLU A 44 7.33 40.72 -9.53
C GLU A 44 7.06 42.19 -9.93
N PRO A 45 7.04 42.55 -11.24
CA PRO A 45 6.16 43.62 -11.63
C PRO A 45 4.73 43.15 -11.34
N GLU A 46 3.88 44.04 -10.82
CA GLU A 46 2.45 43.82 -10.68
C GLU A 46 1.87 43.53 -12.08
N GLU A 47 1.87 42.25 -12.48
CA GLU A 47 1.23 41.82 -13.72
C GLU A 47 -0.26 41.71 -13.44
N GLU A 48 -1.01 42.66 -14.00
CA GLU A 48 -2.45 42.58 -14.18
C GLU A 48 -2.80 41.17 -14.70
N GLU A 49 -3.55 40.41 -13.91
CA GLU A 49 -4.03 39.07 -14.26
C GLU A 49 -4.87 39.13 -15.54
N GLU A 50 -4.25 38.96 -16.71
CA GLU A 50 -4.94 38.58 -17.93
C GLU A 50 -5.47 37.15 -17.72
N PRO A 51 -6.80 36.95 -17.64
CA PRO A 51 -7.34 35.64 -17.39
C PRO A 51 -7.04 34.78 -18.62
N ILE A 52 -6.20 33.75 -18.46
CA ILE A 52 -6.01 32.75 -19.51
C ILE A 52 -7.36 32.10 -19.78
N LEU A 53 -8.06 32.59 -20.80
CA LEU A 53 -9.42 32.20 -21.20
C LEU A 53 -9.52 30.68 -21.38
N GLY A 54 -8.41 30.03 -21.77
CA GLY A 54 -8.29 28.57 -21.89
C GLY A 54 -8.43 27.80 -20.56
N SER A 55 -7.91 28.32 -19.44
CA SER A 55 -7.99 27.65 -18.12
C SER A 55 -9.39 27.72 -17.53
N ALA A 56 -10.05 28.88 -17.65
CA ALA A 56 -11.43 29.08 -17.20
C ALA A 56 -12.43 28.26 -18.05
N ILE A 57 -12.23 28.19 -19.37
CA ILE A 57 -13.04 27.35 -20.26
C ILE A 57 -12.81 25.86 -19.97
N GLN A 58 -11.55 25.44 -19.72
CA GLN A 58 -11.25 24.07 -19.32
C GLN A 58 -11.90 23.70 -17.98
N HIS A 59 -11.84 24.58 -16.97
CA HIS A 59 -12.51 24.36 -15.68
C HIS A 59 -14.04 24.33 -15.81
N ALA A 60 -14.63 25.24 -16.59
CA ALA A 60 -16.06 25.24 -16.86
C ALA A 60 -16.50 23.97 -17.62
N MET A 61 -15.69 23.51 -18.57
CA MET A 61 -15.92 22.26 -19.30
C MET A 61 -15.79 21.04 -18.40
N LEU A 62 -14.82 21.02 -17.48
CA LEU A 62 -14.65 19.95 -16.49
C LEU A 62 -15.85 19.89 -15.54
N GLY A 63 -16.34 21.05 -15.08
CA GLY A 63 -17.56 21.16 -14.27
C GLY A 63 -18.80 20.68 -15.00
N LEU A 64 -18.93 20.99 -16.31
CA LEU A 64 -20.03 20.49 -17.14
C LEU A 64 -19.96 18.96 -17.33
N VAL A 65 -18.76 18.41 -17.54
CA VAL A 65 -18.56 16.95 -17.67
C VAL A 65 -18.85 16.27 -16.34
N GLN A 66 -18.35 16.79 -15.22
CA GLN A 66 -18.65 16.26 -13.88
C GLN A 66 -20.15 16.33 -13.55
N GLY A 67 -20.82 17.44 -13.89
CA GLY A 67 -22.27 17.57 -13.73
C GLY A 67 -23.05 16.56 -14.57
N LYS A 68 -22.67 16.36 -15.83
CA LYS A 68 -23.29 15.34 -16.71
C LYS A 68 -23.02 13.92 -16.26
N LEU A 69 -21.81 13.62 -15.77
CA LEU A 69 -21.47 12.30 -15.24
C LEU A 69 -22.24 12.01 -13.95
N ALA A 70 -22.34 12.97 -13.03
CA ALA A 70 -23.16 12.86 -11.83
C ALA A 70 -24.64 12.61 -12.18
N ASP A 71 -25.15 13.28 -13.21
CA ASP A 71 -26.51 13.07 -13.72
C ASP A 71 -26.73 11.70 -14.37
N LEU A 72 -25.68 11.06 -14.91
CA LEU A 72 -25.76 9.75 -15.55
C LEU A 72 -25.60 8.59 -14.55
N VAL A 73 -24.92 8.82 -13.43
CA VAL A 73 -24.78 7.85 -12.34
C VAL A 73 -26.17 7.53 -11.78
N GLY A 74 -26.60 6.28 -11.92
CA GLY A 74 -27.88 5.80 -11.40
C GLY A 74 -29.08 5.93 -12.35
N LYS A 75 -28.94 6.60 -13.51
CA LYS A 75 -29.96 6.54 -14.57
C LYS A 75 -29.81 5.26 -15.37
N SER A 76 -30.89 4.51 -15.56
CA SER A 76 -30.85 3.36 -16.45
C SER A 76 -30.63 3.82 -17.89
N SER A 77 -29.70 3.18 -18.59
CA SER A 77 -29.38 3.51 -19.98
C SER A 77 -30.47 3.10 -20.97
N GLY A 78 -31.61 2.56 -20.49
CA GLY A 78 -32.65 1.95 -21.32
C GLY A 78 -32.25 0.59 -21.91
N TYR A 79 -30.97 0.22 -21.83
CA TYR A 79 -30.46 -1.01 -22.46
C TYR A 79 -31.10 -2.25 -21.83
N ILE A 80 -31.12 -2.35 -20.50
CA ILE A 80 -31.70 -3.50 -19.79
C ILE A 80 -33.20 -3.61 -20.06
N GLU A 81 -33.90 -2.47 -20.17
CA GLU A 81 -35.31 -2.37 -20.52
C GLU A 81 -35.59 -2.76 -21.97
N SER A 82 -34.64 -2.56 -22.88
CA SER A 82 -34.75 -2.97 -24.28
C SER A 82 -34.51 -4.47 -24.51
N LEU A 83 -33.94 -5.19 -23.54
CA LEU A 83 -33.62 -6.61 -23.69
C LEU A 83 -34.86 -7.50 -23.83
N PRO A 84 -34.76 -8.62 -24.59
CA PRO A 84 -35.80 -9.66 -24.61
C PRO A 84 -36.12 -10.20 -23.22
N VAL A 85 -37.36 -10.64 -23.03
CA VAL A 85 -37.86 -11.12 -21.73
C VAL A 85 -37.04 -12.30 -21.20
N GLU A 86 -36.60 -13.20 -22.07
CA GLU A 86 -35.76 -14.34 -21.67
C GLU A 86 -34.43 -13.89 -21.07
N VAL A 87 -33.78 -12.90 -21.69
CA VAL A 87 -32.51 -12.36 -21.19
C VAL A 87 -32.72 -11.66 -19.85
N LYS A 88 -33.81 -10.90 -19.69
CA LYS A 88 -34.16 -10.27 -18.40
C LYS A 88 -34.35 -11.31 -17.30
N ARG A 89 -35.02 -12.45 -17.58
CA ARG A 89 -35.16 -13.55 -16.61
C ARG A 89 -33.81 -14.11 -16.19
N SER A 90 -32.87 -14.28 -17.12
CA SER A 90 -31.50 -14.70 -16.81
C SER A 90 -30.77 -13.69 -15.94
N VAL A 91 -30.92 -12.39 -16.20
CA VAL A 91 -30.33 -11.33 -15.36
C VAL A 91 -30.90 -11.38 -13.94
N GLU A 92 -32.21 -11.56 -13.77
CA GLU A 92 -32.81 -11.71 -12.44
C GLU A 92 -32.34 -12.99 -11.72
N ALA A 93 -32.19 -14.10 -12.44
CA ALA A 93 -31.60 -15.33 -11.88
C ALA A 93 -30.14 -15.11 -11.43
N LEU A 94 -29.33 -14.41 -12.23
CA LEU A 94 -27.94 -14.09 -11.88
C LEU A 94 -27.86 -13.17 -10.66
N LYS A 95 -28.76 -12.20 -10.51
CA LYS A 95 -28.85 -11.38 -9.30
C LYS A 95 -29.10 -12.24 -8.05
N ALA A 96 -29.97 -13.24 -8.15
CA ALA A 96 -30.22 -14.16 -7.03
C ALA A 96 -28.96 -14.97 -6.65
N VAL A 97 -28.16 -15.41 -7.63
CA VAL A 97 -26.86 -16.06 -7.38
C VAL A 97 -25.88 -15.08 -6.73
N GLN A 98 -25.84 -13.84 -7.20
CA GLN A 98 -24.98 -12.79 -6.64
C GLN A 98 -25.30 -12.52 -5.16
N VAL A 99 -26.58 -12.51 -4.79
CA VAL A 99 -26.99 -12.33 -3.39
C VAL A 99 -26.43 -13.46 -2.50
N LYS A 100 -26.49 -14.72 -2.95
CA LYS A 100 -25.90 -15.86 -2.22
C LYS A 100 -24.38 -15.74 -2.09
N GLN A 101 -23.70 -15.28 -3.14
CA GLN A 101 -22.26 -15.04 -3.10
C GLN A 101 -21.90 -13.95 -2.07
N ILE A 102 -22.67 -12.86 -2.03
CA ILE A 102 -22.48 -11.78 -1.06
C ILE A 102 -22.71 -12.28 0.38
N GLU A 103 -23.74 -13.11 0.58
CA GLU A 103 -24.01 -13.72 1.89
C GLU A 103 -22.83 -14.56 2.38
N LEU A 104 -22.28 -15.43 1.52
CA LEU A 104 -21.10 -16.23 1.83
C LEU A 104 -19.87 -15.35 2.12
N GLN A 105 -19.66 -14.30 1.32
CA GLN A 105 -18.57 -13.36 1.54
C GLN A 105 -18.70 -12.62 2.88
N ASN A 106 -19.93 -12.29 3.30
CA ASN A 106 -20.19 -11.67 4.59
C ASN A 106 -19.92 -12.63 5.75
N GLN A 107 -20.22 -13.92 5.61
CA GLN A 107 -19.86 -14.93 6.61
C GLN A 107 -18.33 -15.03 6.75
N TYR A 108 -17.61 -15.15 5.65
CA TYR A 108 -16.14 -15.14 5.65
C TYR A 108 -15.56 -13.91 6.35
N LYS A 109 -16.06 -12.71 6.04
CA LYS A 109 -15.60 -11.47 6.69
C LYS A 109 -15.85 -11.46 8.21
N ARG A 110 -16.96 -12.05 8.67
CA ARG A 110 -17.25 -12.18 10.11
C ARG A 110 -16.25 -13.11 10.78
N GLU A 111 -15.98 -14.26 10.18
CA GLU A 111 -14.98 -15.21 10.69
C GLU A 111 -13.58 -14.61 10.73
N CYS A 112 -13.18 -13.86 9.70
CA CYS A 112 -11.92 -13.10 9.72
C CYS A 112 -11.88 -12.10 10.88
N LEU A 113 -12.96 -11.35 11.11
CA LEU A 113 -13.03 -10.38 12.21
C LEU A 113 -12.94 -11.06 13.58
N GLU A 114 -13.58 -12.22 13.75
CA GLU A 114 -13.50 -13.01 14.97
C GLU A 114 -12.08 -13.53 15.21
N LEU A 115 -11.40 -13.97 14.15
CA LEU A 115 -10.00 -14.38 14.19
C LEU A 115 -9.08 -13.21 14.56
N GLU A 116 -9.26 -12.05 13.94
CA GLU A 116 -8.53 -10.83 14.25
C GLU A 116 -8.70 -10.44 15.72
N ARG A 117 -9.93 -10.48 16.24
CA ARG A 117 -10.22 -10.20 17.65
C ARG A 117 -9.48 -11.17 18.59
N LYS A 118 -9.49 -12.47 18.28
CA LYS A 118 -8.77 -13.48 19.06
C LYS A 118 -7.27 -13.18 19.10
N TYR A 119 -6.65 -12.90 17.96
CA TYR A 119 -5.20 -12.63 17.92
C TYR A 119 -4.84 -11.26 18.51
N LEU A 120 -5.74 -10.27 18.42
CA LEU A 120 -5.57 -8.99 19.11
C LEU A 120 -5.48 -9.20 20.63
N GLU A 121 -6.34 -10.05 21.21
CA GLU A 121 -6.28 -10.36 22.64
C GLU A 121 -4.97 -11.06 23.05
N LEU A 122 -4.45 -11.95 22.20
CA LEU A 122 -3.15 -12.59 22.41
C LEU A 122 -1.98 -11.61 22.30
N GLN A 123 -2.11 -10.58 21.45
CA GLN A 123 -1.08 -9.56 21.25
C GLN A 123 -1.07 -8.50 22.35
N LYS A 124 -2.23 -8.17 22.96
CA LYS A 124 -2.35 -7.17 24.04
C LYS A 124 -1.28 -7.31 25.13
N PRO A 125 -1.09 -8.47 25.80
CA PRO A 125 -0.09 -8.57 26.87
C PRO A 125 1.34 -8.33 26.38
N LEU A 126 1.66 -8.69 25.13
CA LEU A 126 2.97 -8.40 24.54
C LEU A 126 3.16 -6.90 24.31
N HIS A 127 2.12 -6.22 23.82
CA HIS A 127 2.14 -4.76 23.64
C HIS A 127 2.21 -4.02 24.98
N ASP A 128 1.48 -4.47 25.98
CA ASP A 128 1.52 -3.91 27.33
C ASP A 128 2.90 -4.12 27.96
N ARG A 129 3.51 -5.30 27.81
CA ARG A 129 4.88 -5.57 28.29
C ARG A 129 5.90 -4.67 27.60
N ARG A 130 5.81 -4.54 26.27
CA ARG A 130 6.66 -3.63 25.50
C ARG A 130 6.49 -2.19 25.95
N GLN A 131 5.25 -1.73 26.17
CA GLN A 131 4.97 -0.40 26.67
C GLN A 131 5.60 -0.17 28.06
N ALA A 132 5.51 -1.14 28.96
CA ALA A 132 6.10 -1.05 30.29
C ALA A 132 7.62 -0.89 30.25
N ILE A 133 8.30 -1.60 29.34
CA ILE A 133 9.75 -1.48 29.14
C ILE A 133 10.11 -0.12 28.51
N VAL A 134 9.43 0.27 27.41
CA VAL A 134 9.74 1.51 26.68
C VAL A 134 9.47 2.77 27.52
N SER A 135 8.43 2.76 28.34
CA SER A 135 8.12 3.86 29.25
C SER A 135 8.99 3.88 30.52
N GLY A 136 9.79 2.84 30.76
CA GLY A 136 10.56 2.68 31.99
C GLY A 136 9.71 2.31 33.22
N ALA A 137 8.43 1.99 33.05
CA ALA A 137 7.54 1.60 34.15
C ALA A 137 7.91 0.25 34.78
N ALA A 138 8.55 -0.65 34.01
CA ALA A 138 9.12 -1.89 34.53
C ALA A 138 10.46 -2.20 33.81
N PRO A 139 11.48 -2.67 34.54
CA PRO A 139 12.73 -3.08 33.92
C PRO A 139 12.56 -4.37 33.09
N PRO A 140 13.41 -4.60 32.08
CA PRO A 140 13.47 -5.86 31.35
C PRO A 140 13.92 -7.00 32.27
N THR A 141 13.43 -8.22 32.06
CA THR A 141 13.89 -9.38 32.84
C THR A 141 15.15 -9.98 32.22
N PRO A 142 15.97 -10.70 33.01
CA PRO A 142 17.14 -11.40 32.48
C PRO A 142 16.79 -12.40 31.37
N GLU A 143 15.62 -13.06 31.44
CA GLU A 143 15.14 -13.97 30.41
C GLU A 143 14.79 -13.26 29.10
N GLU A 144 14.15 -12.08 29.18
CA GLU A 144 13.84 -11.25 28.01
C GLU A 144 15.11 -10.72 27.34
N ILE A 145 16.11 -10.33 28.14
CA ILE A 145 17.42 -9.89 27.63
C ILE A 145 18.11 -11.06 26.94
N ALA A 146 18.24 -12.22 27.59
CA ALA A 146 18.88 -13.39 27.00
C ALA A 146 18.18 -13.86 25.71
N ALA A 147 16.84 -13.83 25.67
CA ALA A 147 16.08 -14.15 24.47
C ALA A 147 16.32 -13.12 23.34
N GLY A 148 16.41 -11.84 23.69
CA GLY A 148 16.75 -10.76 22.76
C GLY A 148 18.16 -10.91 22.19
N GLU A 149 19.15 -11.15 23.05
CA GLU A 149 20.54 -11.37 22.64
C GLU A 149 20.71 -12.61 21.77
N ALA A 150 19.99 -13.70 22.07
CA ALA A 150 19.98 -14.90 21.24
C ALA A 150 19.38 -14.64 19.85
N GLN A 151 18.49 -13.67 19.71
CA GLN A 151 18.01 -13.22 18.40
C GLN A 151 19.05 -12.32 17.72
N SER A 152 19.65 -11.37 18.43
CA SER A 152 20.71 -10.50 17.91
C SER A 152 21.92 -11.27 17.39
N GLN A 153 22.35 -12.34 18.07
CA GLN A 153 23.44 -13.21 17.59
C GLN A 153 23.11 -13.98 16.31
N LYS A 154 21.83 -14.27 16.06
CA LYS A 154 21.39 -14.91 14.80
C LYS A 154 21.41 -13.91 13.65
N ASP A 155 21.03 -12.67 13.93
CA ASP A 155 20.93 -11.61 12.93
C ASP A 155 22.31 -10.97 12.62
N ASP A 156 23.19 -10.90 13.62
CA ASP A 156 24.57 -10.41 13.53
C ASP A 156 25.55 -11.36 14.28
N PRO A 157 26.39 -12.12 13.56
CA PRO A 157 27.33 -13.06 14.18
C PRO A 157 28.47 -12.38 14.94
N GLU A 158 28.71 -11.07 14.73
CA GLU A 158 29.70 -10.29 15.49
C GLU A 158 29.09 -9.63 16.74
N TYR A 159 27.79 -9.83 17.00
CA TYR A 159 27.12 -9.27 18.16
C TYR A 159 27.77 -9.74 19.47
N ALA A 160 28.28 -8.77 20.25
CA ALA A 160 28.80 -9.00 21.59
C ALA A 160 27.66 -8.88 22.62
N PRO A 161 27.44 -9.90 23.48
CA PRO A 161 26.45 -9.83 24.56
C PRO A 161 26.70 -8.65 25.50
N LEU A 162 25.62 -8.14 26.09
CA LEU A 162 25.67 -7.07 27.07
C LEU A 162 26.33 -7.57 28.36
N PRO A 163 27.05 -6.70 29.09
CA PRO A 163 27.59 -7.06 30.39
C PRO A 163 26.46 -7.41 31.37
N ALA A 164 26.63 -8.47 32.15
CA ALA A 164 25.68 -8.83 33.19
C ALA A 164 25.68 -7.76 34.29
N ASP A 165 24.48 -7.37 34.74
CA ASP A 165 24.33 -6.51 35.91
C ASP A 165 24.96 -7.20 37.13
N SER A 166 25.80 -6.45 37.85
CA SER A 166 26.55 -6.93 39.05
C SER A 166 25.67 -7.12 40.27
#